data_AF-A0A962PXG7-F1
#
_entry.id   AF-A0A962PXG7-F1
#
_cell.length_a   1.000
_cell.length_b   1.000
_cell.length_c   1.000
_cell.angle_alpha   90.00
_cell.angle_beta   90.00
_cell.angle_gamma   90.00
#
_symmetry.space_group_name_H-M   'P 1'
#
loop_
_entity.id
_entity.type
_entity.pdbx_description
1 polymer ?
#
loop_
_entity_poly.entity_id
_entity_poly.type
_entity_poly.pdbx_seq_one_letter_code
_entity_poly.pdbx_strand_id
1 'polypeptide(L)'
;MHESLFLGPHGENAEFFRQIWGELLHRTLQHRSETFPGDSSPGITPPDSERIRLVEREIANFFQILQQEVPTFSNRYLGHMISDVSIPALIGNAAVLFCNP
;
A
#
# COMPACT_ATOMS: atom_id res chain seq x y z
N MET A 1 -5.09 13.22 -19.65
CA MET A 1 -5.60 11.83 -19.57
C MET A 1 -4.61 10.88 -18.88
N HIS A 2 -3.29 11.12 -18.92
CA HIS A 2 -2.32 10.29 -18.18
C HIS A 2 -2.16 10.67 -16.69
N GLU A 3 -2.46 11.91 -16.31
CA GLU A 3 -2.29 12.44 -14.95
C GLU A 3 -3.14 11.70 -13.90
N SER A 4 -4.31 11.18 -14.30
CA SER A 4 -5.18 10.38 -13.43
C SER A 4 -4.60 9.01 -13.04
N LEU A 5 -3.47 8.62 -13.64
CA LEU A 5 -2.78 7.36 -13.33
C LEU A 5 -1.72 7.53 -12.24
N PHE A 6 -1.49 8.73 -11.70
CA PHE A 6 -0.48 9.01 -10.67
C PHE A 6 -1.15 9.55 -9.41
N LEU A 7 -0.47 9.52 -8.26
CA LEU A 7 -1.03 10.08 -7.01
C LEU A 7 -1.12 11.61 -7.09
N GLY A 8 -0.08 12.20 -7.68
CA GLY A 8 0.06 13.64 -7.85
C GLY A 8 0.83 14.30 -6.71
N PRO A 9 1.46 15.47 -6.95
CA PRO A 9 2.36 16.12 -6.00
C PRO A 9 1.72 16.48 -4.65
N HIS A 10 0.40 16.64 -4.63
CA HIS A 10 -0.38 16.99 -3.44
C HIS A 10 -1.40 15.89 -3.06
N GLY A 11 -1.31 14.72 -3.68
CA GLY A 11 -2.27 13.63 -3.46
C GLY A 11 -3.63 13.89 -4.09
N GLU A 12 -3.66 14.58 -5.24
CA GLU A 12 -4.88 14.95 -5.96
C GLU A 12 -5.77 13.73 -6.28
N ASN A 13 -5.16 12.56 -6.51
CA ASN A 13 -5.86 11.31 -6.78
C ASN A 13 -5.95 10.37 -5.57
N ALA A 14 -5.75 10.88 -4.35
CA ALA A 14 -5.73 10.06 -3.13
C ALA A 14 -7.04 9.27 -2.92
N GLU A 15 -8.20 9.86 -3.21
CA GLU A 15 -9.48 9.16 -3.05
C GLU A 15 -9.61 7.97 -4.01
N PHE A 16 -9.28 8.18 -5.28
CA PHE A 16 -9.24 7.13 -6.29
C PHE A 16 -8.25 6.02 -5.90
N PHE A 17 -7.06 6.38 -5.42
CA PHE A 17 -6.09 5.43 -4.94
C PHE A 17 -6.59 4.62 -3.73
N ARG A 18 -7.21 5.28 -2.73
CA ARG A 18 -7.82 4.61 -1.58
C ARG A 18 -8.88 3.59 -1.99
N GLN A 19 -9.74 3.95 -2.94
CA GLN A 19 -10.76 3.05 -3.47
C GLN A 19 -10.14 1.81 -4.11
N ILE A 20 -9.16 1.97 -5.00
CA ILE A 20 -8.52 0.83 -5.68
C ILE A 20 -7.72 -0.03 -4.69
N TRP A 21 -7.01 0.60 -3.74
CA TRP A 21 -6.29 -0.11 -2.70
C TRP A 21 -7.23 -0.96 -1.83
N GLY A 22 -8.39 -0.39 -1.46
CA GLY A 22 -9.44 -1.12 -0.75
C GLY A 22 -9.94 -2.33 -1.54
N GLU A 23 -10.17 -2.18 -2.84
CA GLU A 23 -10.58 -3.28 -3.73
C GLU A 23 -9.52 -4.38 -3.84
N LEU A 24 -8.24 -4.01 -3.92
CA LEU A 24 -7.12 -4.97 -3.90
C LEU A 24 -7.15 -5.81 -2.61
N LEU A 25 -7.26 -5.15 -1.45
CA LEU A 25 -7.33 -5.85 -0.16
C LEU A 25 -8.56 -6.74 -0.07
N HIS A 26 -9.73 -6.24 -0.49
CA HIS A 26 -10.97 -7.00 -0.49
C HIS A 26 -10.83 -8.30 -1.30
N ARG A 27 -10.35 -8.21 -2.54
CA ARG A 27 -10.13 -9.39 -3.41
C ARG A 27 -9.11 -10.35 -2.84
N THR A 28 -8.02 -9.82 -2.27
CA THR A 28 -6.96 -10.63 -1.65
C THR A 28 -7.52 -11.44 -0.48
N LEU A 29 -8.28 -10.80 0.41
CA LEU A 29 -8.87 -11.46 1.58
C LEU A 29 -9.99 -12.43 1.19
N GLN A 30 -10.83 -12.05 0.22
CA GLN A 30 -11.86 -12.92 -0.33
C GLN A 30 -11.25 -14.21 -0.88
N HIS A 31 -10.22 -14.11 -1.71
CA HIS A 31 -9.53 -15.26 -2.28
C HIS A 31 -8.99 -16.21 -1.19
N ARG A 32 -8.40 -15.67 -0.12
CA ARG A 32 -7.94 -16.46 1.03
C ARG A 32 -9.09 -17.18 1.74
N SER A 33 -10.23 -16.51 1.94
CA SER A 33 -11.39 -17.09 2.62
C SER A 33 -12.13 -18.16 1.81
N GLU A 34 -12.09 -18.04 0.48
CA GLU A 34 -12.73 -18.98 -0.45
C GLU A 34 -11.84 -20.18 -0.80
N THR A 35 -10.55 -20.09 -0.51
CA THR A 35 -9.59 -21.17 -0.74
C THR A 35 -9.70 -22.19 0.39
N PHE A 36 -10.17 -23.39 0.06
CA PHE A 36 -10.43 -24.49 1.01
C PHE A 36 -11.33 -24.08 2.19
N PRO A 37 -12.59 -23.66 1.95
CA PRO A 37 -13.46 -23.11 2.99
C PRO A 37 -13.90 -24.15 4.03
N GLY A 38 -13.68 -25.45 3.76
CA GLY A 38 -13.95 -26.54 4.68
C GLY A 38 -12.82 -26.79 5.69
N ASP A 39 -11.66 -26.17 5.52
CA ASP A 39 -10.54 -26.34 6.45
C ASP A 39 -10.85 -25.65 7.78
N SER A 40 -10.43 -26.28 8.86
CA SER A 40 -10.58 -25.70 10.19
C SER A 40 -9.77 -24.42 10.28
N SER A 41 -10.39 -23.31 10.65
CA SER A 41 -9.65 -22.06 10.88
C SER A 41 -8.57 -22.32 11.94
N PRO A 42 -7.29 -22.03 11.65
CA PRO A 42 -6.25 -22.15 12.66
C PRO A 42 -6.59 -21.22 13.83
N GLY A 43 -6.28 -21.64 15.06
CA GLY A 43 -6.52 -20.88 16.29
C GLY A 43 -5.61 -19.65 16.42
N ILE A 44 -5.62 -18.77 15.41
CA ILE A 44 -4.85 -17.53 15.39
C ILE A 44 -5.57 -16.53 16.29
N THR A 45 -4.89 -16.15 17.37
CA THR A 45 -5.37 -15.09 18.25
C THR A 45 -4.96 -13.74 17.68
N PRO A 46 -5.86 -12.74 17.61
CA PRO A 46 -5.49 -11.38 17.25
C PRO A 46 -4.35 -10.83 18.13
N PRO A 47 -3.52 -9.91 17.61
CA PRO A 47 -2.50 -9.26 18.43
C PRO A 47 -3.15 -8.47 19.57
N ASP A 48 -2.52 -8.49 20.75
CA ASP A 48 -2.91 -7.63 21.85
C ASP A 48 -2.61 -6.15 21.57
N SER A 49 -3.14 -5.26 22.40
CA SER A 49 -2.96 -3.81 22.23
C SER A 49 -1.52 -3.35 22.36
N GLU A 50 -0.64 -4.08 23.06
CA GLU A 50 0.76 -3.71 23.19
C GLU A 50 1.51 -3.98 21.88
N ARG A 51 1.28 -5.15 21.27
CA ARG A 51 1.83 -5.52 19.96
C ARG A 51 1.33 -4.60 18.85
N ILE A 52 0.05 -4.23 18.87
CA ILE A 52 -0.51 -3.27 17.90
C ILE A 52 0.23 -1.93 18.01
N ARG A 53 0.34 -1.37 19.22
CA ARG A 53 1.05 -0.09 19.44
C ARG A 53 2.53 -0.15 19.05
N LEU A 54 3.19 -1.29 19.30
CA LEU A 54 4.56 -1.50 18.88
C LEU A 54 4.68 -1.41 17.35
N VAL A 55 3.85 -2.15 16.61
CA VAL A 55 3.86 -2.14 15.15
C VAL A 55 3.54 -0.75 14.60
N GLU A 56 2.52 -0.07 15.13
CA GLU A 56 2.17 1.30 14.74
C GLU A 56 3.34 2.27 14.93
N ARG A 57 4.05 2.16 16.06
CA ARG A 57 5.23 3.00 16.35
C ARG A 57 6.36 2.73 15.37
N GLU A 58 6.68 1.47 15.09
CA GLU A 58 7.76 1.15 14.15
C GLU A 58 7.42 1.57 12.71
N ILE A 59 6.15 1.47 12.30
CA ILE A 59 5.68 2.02 11.02
C ILE A 59 5.86 3.54 11.00
N ALA A 60 5.47 4.24 12.07
CA ALA A 60 5.63 5.70 12.16
C ALA A 60 7.11 6.11 12.09
N ASN A 61 8.00 5.41 12.79
CA ASN A 61 9.45 5.62 12.74
C ASN A 61 9.99 5.42 11.31
N PHE A 62 9.53 4.36 10.63
CA PHE A 62 9.93 4.10 9.25
C PHE A 62 9.50 5.24 8.31
N PHE A 63 8.27 5.75 8.45
CA PHE A 63 7.83 6.92 7.67
C PHE A 63 8.64 8.17 7.95
N GLN A 64 9.06 8.41 9.20
CA GLN A 64 9.95 9.53 9.52
C GLN A 64 11.28 9.44 8.77
N ILE A 65 11.85 8.24 8.66
CA ILE A 65 13.08 8.01 7.89
C ILE A 65 12.84 8.28 6.40
N LEU A 66 11.77 7.71 5.82
CA LEU A 66 11.46 7.90 4.40
C LEU A 66 11.19 9.37 4.03
N GLN A 67 10.60 10.15 4.94
CA GLN A 67 10.32 11.57 4.71
C GLN A 67 11.57 12.45 4.72
N GLN A 68 12.74 11.92 5.12
CA GLN A 68 14.02 12.61 4.99
C GLN A 68 14.60 12.54 3.56
N GLU A 69 14.05 11.65 2.71
CA GLU A 69 14.46 11.51 1.33
C GLU A 69 14.02 12.70 0.46
N VAL A 70 14.63 12.84 -0.71
CA VAL A 70 14.26 13.87 -1.68
C VAL A 70 12.83 13.63 -2.19
N PRO A 71 11.92 14.62 -2.12
CA PRO A 71 10.53 14.44 -2.56
C PRO A 71 10.42 14.46 -4.10
N THR A 72 10.79 13.35 -4.74
CA THR A 72 10.84 13.21 -6.21
C THR A 72 9.46 13.28 -6.89
N PHE A 73 8.37 13.11 -6.12
CA PHE A 73 7.00 13.31 -6.60
C PHE A 73 6.64 14.80 -6.82
N SER A 74 7.44 15.75 -6.31
CA SER A 74 7.16 17.18 -6.44
C SER A 74 7.55 17.74 -7.81
N ASN A 75 6.71 18.60 -8.38
CA ASN A 75 7.05 19.37 -9.59
C ASN A 75 8.28 20.29 -9.43
N ARG A 76 8.73 20.53 -8.19
CA ARG A 76 9.96 21.29 -7.90
C ARG A 76 11.21 20.47 -8.16
N TYR A 77 11.09 19.14 -8.22
CA TYR A 77 12.20 18.26 -8.54
C TYR A 77 12.42 18.22 -10.06
N LEU A 78 13.49 18.85 -10.53
CA LEU A 78 13.89 18.93 -11.95
C LEU A 78 15.21 18.20 -12.22
N GLY A 79 15.53 17.21 -11.38
CA GLY A 79 16.79 16.47 -11.40
C GLY A 79 16.80 15.31 -12.40
N HIS A 80 17.22 14.13 -11.93
CA HIS A 80 17.29 12.90 -12.73
C HIS A 80 15.92 12.46 -13.30
N MET A 81 15.92 11.50 -14.24
CA MET A 81 14.72 10.86 -14.81
C MET A 81 13.98 9.99 -13.76
N ILE A 82 13.47 10.63 -12.71
CA ILE A 82 12.69 10.02 -11.65
C ILE A 82 11.35 10.73 -11.63
N SER A 83 10.28 9.98 -11.84
CA SER A 83 8.90 10.46 -11.79
C SER A 83 8.16 9.80 -10.63
N ASP A 84 7.01 10.37 -10.28
CA ASP A 84 6.03 9.67 -9.44
C ASP A 84 5.71 8.29 -10.03
N VAL A 85 5.43 7.32 -9.17
CA VAL A 85 5.09 5.95 -9.59
C VAL A 85 3.60 5.91 -9.91
N SER A 86 3.23 5.26 -11.02
CA SER A 86 1.83 5.17 -11.39
C SER A 86 1.03 4.29 -10.41
N ILE A 87 -0.20 4.68 -10.12
CA ILE A 87 -1.16 3.93 -9.31
C ILE A 87 -1.27 2.47 -9.78
N PRO A 88 -1.39 2.15 -11.08
CA PRO A 88 -1.42 0.75 -11.53
C PRO A 88 -0.15 -0.03 -11.17
N ALA A 89 1.03 0.59 -11.25
CA ALA A 89 2.29 -0.06 -10.89
C ALA A 89 2.36 -0.33 -9.37
N LEU A 90 1.92 0.61 -8.54
CA LEU A 90 1.82 0.44 -7.08
C LEU A 90 0.88 -0.71 -6.72
N ILE A 91 -0.32 -0.74 -7.31
CA ILE A 91 -1.34 -1.77 -7.06
C ILE A 91 -0.86 -3.13 -7.55
N GLY A 92 -0.28 -3.21 -8.76
CA GLY A 92 0.25 -4.45 -9.31
C GLY A 92 1.39 -5.03 -8.46
N ASN A 93 2.32 -4.19 -8.00
CA ASN A 93 3.41 -4.62 -7.13
C ASN A 93 2.88 -5.17 -5.80
N ALA A 94 1.98 -4.45 -5.13
CA ALA A 94 1.37 -4.91 -3.88
C ALA A 94 0.57 -6.22 -4.08
N ALA A 95 -0.17 -6.35 -5.18
CA ALA A 95 -0.91 -7.57 -5.51
C ALA A 95 0.01 -8.80 -5.61
N VAL A 96 1.16 -8.66 -6.28
CA VAL A 96 2.14 -9.74 -6.38
C VAL A 96 2.71 -10.11 -5.01
N LEU A 97 2.99 -9.13 -4.14
CA LEU A 97 3.49 -9.39 -2.79
C LEU A 97 2.51 -10.20 -1.91
N PHE A 98 1.21 -10.03 -2.09
CA PHE A 98 0.22 -10.82 -1.36
C PHE A 98 0.17 -12.29 -1.74
N CYS A 99 0.48 -12.59 -3.02
CA CYS A 99 0.54 -13.95 -3.54
C CYS A 99 1.93 -14.58 -3.37
N ASN A 100 2.99 -13.76 -3.35
CA ASN A 100 4.39 -14.16 -3.30
C ASN A 100 4.71 -15.37 -4.21
N PRO A 101 4.47 -15.25 -5.55
CA PRO A 101 4.69 -16.33 -6.51
C PRO A 101 6.17 -16.70 -6.66
#